data_AF-A0A3P6M813-F1
#
_entry.id   AF-A0A3P6M813-F1
#
_cell.length_a   1.000
_cell.length_b   1.000
_cell.length_c   1.000
_cell.angle_alpha   90.00
_cell.angle_beta   90.00
_cell.angle_gamma   90.00
#
_symmetry.space_group_name_H-M   'P 1'
#
loop_
_entity.id
_entity.type
_entity.pdbx_description
1 polymer ?
#
loop_
_entity_poly.entity_id
_entity_poly.type
_entity_poly.pdbx_seq_one_letter_code
_entity_poly.pdbx_strand_id
1 'polypeptide(L)'
;MRETHYNAGIFVWVLMFSRLIIKHRYSDPSIVPPPPAWQMKAASLMHIMLYITFLALPLLGIALMAYSGKSWSFLGFNVSPFVTPNSEIKALI
;
A
#
# COMPACT_ATOMS: atom_id res chain seq x y z
N MET A 1 -3.48 17.42 -9.09
CA MET A 1 -4.14 16.11 -8.79
C MET A 1 -3.15 14.96 -8.61
N ARG A 2 -2.13 14.77 -9.48
CA ARG A 2 -1.16 13.67 -9.35
C ARG A 2 -0.34 13.70 -8.06
N GLU A 3 0.24 14.84 -7.70
CA GLU A 3 1.05 14.96 -6.47
C GLU A 3 0.25 14.65 -5.20
N THR A 4 -0.99 15.14 -5.11
CA THR A 4 -1.91 14.84 -4.01
C THR A 4 -2.17 13.34 -3.90
N HIS A 5 -2.37 12.66 -5.03
CA HIS A 5 -2.59 11.21 -5.05
C HIS A 5 -1.37 10.43 -4.52
N TYR A 6 -0.16 10.78 -4.96
CA TYR A 6 1.06 10.12 -4.48
C TYR A 6 1.33 10.38 -2.99
N ASN A 7 1.16 11.63 -2.55
CA ASN A 7 1.32 11.98 -1.14
C ASN A 7 0.29 11.25 -0.26
N ALA A 8 -0.98 11.18 -0.70
CA ALA A 8 -2.01 10.42 -0.01
C ALA A 8 -1.70 8.91 0.01
N GLY A 9 -1.18 8.36 -1.10
CA GLY A 9 -0.79 6.96 -1.20
C GLY A 9 0.26 6.56 -0.15
N ILE A 10 1.32 7.36 0.00
CA ILE A 10 2.36 7.09 1.00
C ILE A 10 1.85 7.34 2.42
N PHE A 11 1.00 8.35 2.63
CA PHE A 11 0.36 8.54 3.93
C PHE A 11 -0.49 7.32 4.34
N VAL A 12 -1.33 6.82 3.44
CA VAL A 12 -2.10 5.58 3.66
C VAL A 12 -1.16 4.40 3.90
N TRP A 13 -0.06 4.29 3.16
CA TRP A 13 0.93 3.22 3.35
C TRP A 13 1.51 3.22 4.77
N VAL A 14 1.93 4.39 5.29
CA VAL A 14 2.40 4.55 6.68
C VAL A 14 1.31 4.19 7.70
N LEU A 15 0.07 4.62 7.45
CA LEU A 15 -1.07 4.26 8.30
C LEU A 15 -1.34 2.75 8.30
N MET A 16 -1.16 2.08 7.16
CA MET A 16 -1.34 0.62 7.05
C MET A 16 -0.27 -0.15 7.82
N PHE A 17 0.99 0.30 7.81
CA PHE A 17 2.03 -0.26 8.69
C PHE A 17 1.68 -0.07 10.16
N SER A 18 1.29 1.15 10.54
CA SER A 18 0.86 1.46 11.91
C SER A 18 -0.32 0.57 12.33
N ARG A 19 -1.29 0.37 11.44
CA ARG A 19 -2.44 -0.51 11.65
C ARG A 19 -2.03 -1.98 11.86
N LEU A 20 -1.04 -2.48 11.11
CA LEU A 20 -0.53 -3.84 11.30
C LEU A 20 0.18 -4.01 12.65
N ILE A 21 0.98 -3.02 13.08
CA ILE A 21 1.63 -3.04 14.40
C ILE A 21 0.57 -3.09 15.51
N ILE A 22 -0.46 -2.25 15.43
CA ILE A 22 -1.57 -2.24 16.39
C ILE A 22 -2.31 -3.57 16.38
N LYS A 23 -2.67 -4.09 15.20
CA LYS A 23 -3.34 -5.40 15.06
C LYS A 23 -2.49 -6.55 15.62
N HIS A 24 -1.17 -6.49 15.49
CA HIS A 24 -0.29 -7.50 16.07
C HIS A 24 -0.20 -7.39 17.59
N ARG A 25 -0.31 -6.16 18.14
CA ARG A 25 -0.22 -5.89 19.58
C ARG A 25 -1.51 -6.19 20.33
N TYR A 26 -2.68 -6.01 19.69
CA TYR A 26 -3.99 -6.13 20.33
C TYR A 26 -4.84 -7.19 19.63
N SER A 27 -5.53 -8.02 20.41
CA SER A 27 -6.46 -9.01 19.88
C SER A 27 -7.74 -8.36 19.34
N ASP A 28 -8.25 -8.88 18.22
CA ASP A 28 -9.53 -8.45 17.66
C ASP A 28 -10.66 -8.80 18.67
N PRO A 29 -11.62 -7.89 18.95
CA PRO A 29 -12.72 -8.16 19.86
C PRO A 29 -13.64 -9.27 19.32
N SER A 30 -14.19 -10.09 20.22
CA SER A 30 -15.07 -11.21 19.86
C SER A 30 -16.43 -10.72 19.33
N ILE A 31 -16.92 -11.34 18.26
CA ILE A 31 -18.25 -11.08 17.69
C ILE A 31 -19.30 -11.93 18.42
N VAL A 32 -20.37 -11.30 18.93
CA VAL A 32 -21.45 -11.98 19.67
C VAL A 32 -22.82 -11.60 19.05
N PRO A 33 -23.66 -12.59 18.67
CA PRO A 33 -23.39 -14.03 18.67
C PRO A 33 -22.33 -14.42 17.63
N PRO A 34 -21.60 -15.54 17.84
CA PRO A 34 -20.54 -15.95 16.92
C PRO A 34 -21.12 -16.31 15.54
N PRO A 35 -20.59 -15.73 14.45
CA PRO A 35 -21.01 -16.09 13.10
C PRO A 35 -20.50 -17.50 12.72
N PRO A 36 -21.03 -18.10 11.64
CA PRO A 36 -20.54 -19.37 11.11
C PRO A 36 -19.04 -19.34 10.79
N ALA A 37 -18.35 -20.46 11.03
CA ALA A 37 -16.89 -20.55 10.86
C ALA A 37 -16.41 -20.20 9.44
N TRP A 38 -17.18 -20.55 8.40
CA TRP A 38 -16.83 -20.23 7.01
C TRP A 38 -16.80 -18.71 6.75
N GLN A 39 -17.70 -17.95 7.41
CA GLN A 39 -17.77 -16.50 7.27
C GLN A 39 -16.56 -15.84 7.95
N MET A 40 -16.12 -16.37 9.11
CA MET A 40 -14.90 -15.92 9.77
C MET A 40 -13.65 -16.16 8.91
N LYS A 41 -13.55 -17.33 8.28
CA LYS A 41 -12.42 -17.66 7.38
C LYS A 41 -12.41 -16.79 6.13
N ALA A 42 -13.56 -16.57 5.49
CA ALA A 42 -13.69 -15.70 4.33
C ALA A 42 -13.33 -14.23 4.67
N ALA A 43 -13.81 -13.72 5.81
CA ALA A 43 -13.46 -12.38 6.28
C ALA A 43 -11.96 -12.23 6.56
N SER A 44 -11.33 -13.24 7.16
CA SER A 44 -9.88 -13.25 7.39
C SER A 44 -9.09 -13.24 6.07
N LEU A 45 -9.48 -14.07 5.09
CA LEU A 45 -8.87 -14.08 3.77
C LEU A 45 -8.98 -12.71 3.09
N MET A 46 -10.17 -12.12 3.08
CA MET A 46 -10.39 -10.80 2.49
C MET A 46 -9.54 -9.73 3.18
N HIS A 47 -9.43 -9.77 4.51
CA HIS A 47 -8.61 -8.82 5.25
C HIS A 47 -7.12 -8.93 4.87
N ILE A 48 -6.61 -10.16 4.69
CA ILE A 48 -5.24 -10.41 4.21
C ILE A 48 -5.08 -9.86 2.78
N MET A 49 -6.02 -10.12 1.87
CA MET A 49 -5.96 -9.61 0.49
C MET A 49 -5.95 -8.08 0.46
N LEU A 50 -6.75 -7.42 1.31
CA LEU A 50 -6.75 -5.97 1.45
C LEU A 50 -5.39 -5.47 1.97
N TYR A 51 -4.82 -6.09 3.01
CA TYR A 51 -3.49 -5.72 3.49
C TYR A 51 -2.43 -5.81 2.39
N ILE A 52 -2.40 -6.92 1.65
CA ILE A 52 -1.47 -7.11 0.53
C ILE A 52 -1.67 -6.00 -0.51
N THR A 53 -2.91 -5.74 -0.91
CA THR A 53 -3.23 -4.74 -1.93
C THR A 53 -2.79 -3.34 -1.52
N PHE A 54 -3.16 -2.90 -0.32
CA PHE A 54 -2.82 -1.56 0.19
C PHE A 54 -1.32 -1.36 0.46
N LEU A 55 -0.56 -2.44 0.71
CA LEU A 55 0.89 -2.36 0.86
C LEU A 55 1.63 -2.44 -0.48
N ALA A 56 1.14 -3.24 -1.42
CA ALA A 56 1.75 -3.44 -2.73
C ALA A 56 1.54 -2.26 -3.68
N LEU A 57 0.32 -1.70 -3.74
CA LEU A 57 0.00 -0.63 -4.70
C LEU A 57 0.88 0.62 -4.55
N PRO A 58 1.17 1.16 -3.34
CA PRO A 58 2.09 2.29 -3.20
C PRO A 58 3.52 1.96 -3.64
N LEU A 59 3.99 0.74 -3.39
CA LEU A 59 5.30 0.27 -3.85
C LEU A 59 5.38 0.21 -5.38
N LEU A 60 4.33 -0.33 -6.03
CA LEU A 60 4.20 -0.35 -7.49
C LEU A 60 4.15 1.08 -8.05
N GLY A 61 3.41 1.98 -7.40
CA GLY A 61 3.38 3.41 -7.78
C GLY A 61 4.75 4.09 -7.71
N ILE A 62 5.53 3.82 -6.67
CA ILE A 62 6.91 4.32 -6.54
C ILE A 62 7.80 3.73 -7.63
N ALA A 63 7.71 2.41 -7.89
CA ALA A 63 8.49 1.76 -8.95
C ALA A 63 8.18 2.34 -10.33
N LEU A 64 6.88 2.53 -10.65
CA LEU A 64 6.44 3.12 -11.91
C LEU A 64 7.01 4.53 -12.11
N MET A 65 7.06 5.33 -11.03
CA MET A 65 7.64 6.68 -11.05
C MET A 65 9.17 6.64 -11.17
N ALA A 66 9.84 5.73 -10.46
CA ALA A 66 11.29 5.56 -10.51
C ALA A 66 11.79 5.21 -11.93
N TYR A 67 11.10 4.31 -12.63
CA TYR A 67 11.44 3.93 -14.00
C TYR A 67 10.91 4.90 -15.08
N SER A 68 10.11 5.90 -14.71
CA SER A 68 9.50 6.85 -15.66
C SER A 68 10.48 7.84 -16.28
N GLY A 69 11.65 8.05 -15.67
CA GLY A 69 12.65 9.03 -16.09
C GLY A 69 12.24 10.49 -15.96
N LYS A 70 11.14 10.76 -15.25
CA LYS A 70 10.66 12.11 -14.99
C LYS A 70 11.01 12.53 -13.57
N SER A 71 11.35 13.80 -13.39
CA SER A 71 11.42 14.39 -12.05
C SER A 71 10.03 14.38 -11.43
N TRP A 72 9.98 14.05 -10.14
CA TRP A 72 8.74 14.05 -9.37
C TRP A 72 9.01 14.57 -7.96
N SER A 73 8.01 15.27 -7.43
CA SER A 73 8.02 15.81 -6.09
C SER A 73 7.25 14.88 -5.16
N PHE A 74 7.85 14.52 -4.04
CA PHE A 74 7.24 13.76 -2.96
C PHE A 74 7.18 14.62 -1.70
N LEU A 75 5.97 14.85 -1.18
CA LEU A 75 5.73 15.73 -0.01
C LEU A 75 6.38 17.12 -0.13
N GLY A 76 6.48 17.66 -1.34
CA GLY A 76 7.12 18.95 -1.62
C GLY A 76 8.64 18.88 -1.81
N PHE A 77 9.27 17.72 -1.58
CA PHE A 77 10.68 17.49 -1.86
C PHE A 77 10.86 16.90 -3.25
N ASN A 78 11.76 17.45 -4.07
CA ASN A 78 12.14 16.82 -5.33
C ASN A 78 12.93 15.55 -5.03
N VAL A 79 12.46 14.42 -5.56
CA VAL A 79 13.16 13.15 -5.44
C VAL A 79 14.19 13.06 -6.57
N SER A 80 15.47 13.03 -6.21
CA SER A 80 16.52 12.79 -7.20
C SER A 80 16.36 11.39 -7.79
N PRO A 81 16.51 11.20 -9.11
CA PRO A 81 16.51 9.88 -9.71
C PRO A 81 17.52 8.97 -9.01
N PHE A 82 17.06 7.80 -8.57
CA PHE A 82 17.89 6.78 -7.92
C PHE A 82 17.93 5.47 -8.72
N VAL A 83 17.25 5.42 -9.88
CA VAL A 83 17.27 4.30 -10.82
C VAL A 83 17.42 4.84 -12.23
N THR A 84 18.10 4.09 -13.10
CA THR A 84 18.15 4.38 -14.54
C THR A 84 16.77 4.15 -15.16
N PRO A 85 16.21 5.11 -15.91
CA PRO A 85 14.91 4.95 -16.56
C PRO A 85 14.91 3.76 -17.52
N ASN A 86 13.85 2.94 -17.47
CA ASN A 86 13.70 1.78 -18.35
C ASN A 86 12.21 1.61 -18.73
N SER A 87 11.90 1.80 -20.02
CA SER A 87 10.54 1.74 -20.54
C SER A 87 9.98 0.32 -20.60
N GLU A 88 10.81 -0.70 -20.76
CA GLU A 88 10.39 -2.10 -20.79
C GLU A 88 9.95 -2.56 -19.40
N ILE A 89 10.75 -2.26 -18.37
CA ILE A 89 10.40 -2.55 -16.97
C ILE A 89 9.14 -1.79 -16.57
N LYS A 90 9.03 -0.51 -16.96
CA LYS A 90 7.83 0.29 -16.70
C LYS A 90 6.57 -0.29 -17.37
N ALA A 91 6.68 -0.95 -18.52
CA ALA A 91 5.54 -1.56 -19.19
C ALA A 91 5.11 -2.89 -18.55
N LEU A 92 6.02 -3.52 -17.80
CA LEU A 92 5.78 -4.78 -17.10
C LEU A 92 5.12 -4.60 -15.72
N ILE A 93 5.28 -3.41 -15.12
CA ILE A 93 4.78 -3.03 -13.79
C ILE A 93 3.47 -2.25 -13.93
#